data_AF-A0A2Z4J8J6-F1
#
_entry.id   AF-A0A2Z4J8J6-F1
#
_cell.length_a   1.000
_cell.length_b   1.000
_cell.length_c   1.000
_cell.angle_alpha   90.00
_cell.angle_beta   90.00
_cell.angle_gamma   90.00
#
_symmetry.space_group_name_H-M   'P 1'
#
loop_
_entity.id
_entity.type
_entity.pdbx_description
1 polymer ?
#
loop_
_entity_poly.entity_id
_entity_poly.type
_entity_poly.pdbx_seq_one_letter_code
_entity_poly.pdbx_strand_id
1 'polypeptide(L)'
;MARCSPGPVPQSVLAPLTAAAIFLVVTVDPGGERVVRGLLSDMTGLQRAVGFRAPNGKLSCVTGIGPKVWGRLFTGPRPAELHPFRELVGARHRAVSTPGDLLFHIRAARLDLCFGLAAEIMERLRGSVTVFDEVHGFKYFDVRDLLGFVDGTENPVGPVASAAVLIGDEDPQFTGGSYVIVQKYLHDLRAWNALPVEAQEMVIGRRKLSDIELADEIKPPDSHVALTTIEDPDGTKHEILRDNMPFGSVGEGEFGTYFIGYARTPTVTETMLERMFLGDPPASHDRILDFSTAVTGSLFHVPTTDFLDDLPDPPAAGVKTDADADAEADADADVPSDAGAGPVDVTLGIGDLKASTTDEQPAS
;
A
#
# COMPACT_ATOMS: atom_id res chain seq x y z
N MET A 1 -32.93 -8.98 31.24
CA MET A 1 -32.69 -8.82 29.80
C MET A 1 -31.29 -8.24 29.65
N ALA A 2 -30.30 -9.07 29.34
CA ALA A 2 -28.97 -8.58 29.02
C ALA A 2 -29.11 -7.69 27.79
N ARG A 3 -28.68 -6.43 27.88
CA ARG A 3 -28.57 -5.57 26.71
C ARG A 3 -27.54 -6.24 25.81
N CYS A 4 -27.97 -6.73 24.66
CA CYS A 4 -27.06 -7.12 23.60
C CYS A 4 -26.34 -5.82 23.23
N SER A 5 -25.09 -5.65 23.65
CA SER A 5 -24.26 -4.58 23.10
C SER A 5 -24.26 -4.76 21.58
N PRO A 6 -24.50 -3.71 20.78
CA PRO A 6 -24.34 -3.84 19.34
C PRO A 6 -22.92 -4.37 19.08
N GLY A 7 -22.81 -5.33 18.15
CA GLY A 7 -21.50 -5.85 17.75
C GLY A 7 -20.59 -4.74 17.22
N PRO A 8 -19.28 -5.00 17.11
CA PRO A 8 -18.33 -4.00 16.61
C PRO A 8 -18.78 -3.44 15.27
N VAL A 9 -18.63 -2.14 15.08
CA VAL A 9 -19.06 -1.40 13.89
C VAL A 9 -17.84 -1.22 12.97
N PRO A 10 -17.77 -1.94 11.83
CA PRO A 10 -16.69 -1.74 10.88
C PRO A 10 -16.66 -0.31 10.36
N GLN A 11 -15.46 0.16 9.98
CA GLN A 11 -15.37 1.33 9.11
C GLN A 11 -16.03 1.03 7.75
N SER A 12 -16.20 2.04 6.89
CA SER A 12 -16.87 1.89 5.59
C SER A 12 -16.04 1.13 4.53
N VAL A 13 -15.33 0.07 4.91
CA VAL A 13 -14.49 -0.75 4.01
C VAL A 13 -15.31 -1.31 2.84
N LEU A 14 -16.49 -1.85 3.14
CA LEU A 14 -17.42 -2.44 2.16
C LEU A 14 -18.21 -1.40 1.33
N ALA A 15 -17.86 -0.11 1.41
CA ALA A 15 -18.52 0.91 0.60
C ALA A 15 -18.27 0.65 -0.90
N PRO A 16 -19.28 0.88 -1.76
CA PRO A 16 -19.13 0.66 -3.19
C PRO A 16 -18.16 1.66 -3.81
N LEU A 17 -17.63 1.29 -4.98
CA LEU A 17 -16.78 2.15 -5.80
C LEU A 17 -17.41 3.54 -5.99
N THR A 18 -16.57 4.58 -5.88
CA THR A 18 -16.99 5.98 -6.02
C THR A 18 -16.33 6.63 -7.24
N ALA A 19 -16.71 7.87 -7.55
CA ALA A 19 -16.17 8.56 -8.73
C ALA A 19 -14.79 9.19 -8.47
N ALA A 20 -14.45 9.45 -7.21
CA ALA A 20 -13.22 10.10 -6.81
C ALA A 20 -12.70 9.52 -5.50
N ALA A 21 -11.38 9.40 -5.40
CA ALA A 21 -10.70 8.98 -4.17
C ALA A 21 -9.46 9.84 -3.91
N ILE A 22 -9.09 9.97 -2.64
CA ILE A 22 -7.75 10.41 -2.24
C ILE A 22 -7.16 9.31 -1.37
N PHE A 23 -5.97 8.86 -1.74
CA PHE A 23 -5.12 8.02 -0.91
C PHE A 23 -4.05 8.91 -0.32
N LEU A 24 -3.99 8.95 1.00
CA LEU A 24 -3.01 9.75 1.72
C LEU A 24 -2.27 8.85 2.71
N VAL A 25 -0.99 8.68 2.50
CA VAL A 25 -0.09 7.91 3.36
C VAL A 25 0.87 8.87 4.04
N VAL A 26 0.93 8.81 5.37
CA VAL A 26 1.81 9.66 6.18
C VAL A 26 2.65 8.84 7.16
N THR A 27 3.80 9.37 7.54
CA THR A 27 4.62 8.88 8.66
C THR A 27 4.46 9.80 9.87
N VAL A 28 4.42 9.24 11.07
CA VAL A 28 4.25 10.02 12.31
C VAL A 28 5.61 10.44 12.83
N ASP A 29 5.83 11.75 12.89
CA ASP A 29 7.08 12.33 13.38
C ASP A 29 7.22 12.06 14.90
N PRO A 30 8.45 11.96 15.44
CA PRO A 30 8.67 11.79 16.87
C PRO A 30 7.98 12.88 17.69
N GLY A 31 7.15 12.49 18.66
CA GLY A 31 6.35 13.41 19.50
C GLY A 31 4.98 13.78 18.90
N GLY A 32 4.68 13.35 17.68
CA GLY A 32 3.39 13.55 17.01
C GLY A 32 2.26 12.64 17.51
N GLU A 33 2.55 11.63 18.31
CA GLU A 33 1.62 10.56 18.70
C GLU A 33 0.36 11.10 19.38
N ARG A 34 0.50 12.10 20.26
CA ARG A 34 -0.64 12.71 20.95
C ARG A 34 -1.59 13.43 19.98
N VAL A 35 -1.04 14.11 18.97
CA VAL A 35 -1.83 14.82 17.95
C VAL A 35 -2.53 13.81 17.04
N VAL A 36 -1.80 12.78 16.59
CA VAL A 36 -2.36 11.69 15.79
C VAL A 36 -3.50 11.00 16.52
N ARG A 37 -3.32 10.60 17.79
CA ARG A 37 -4.39 9.98 18.60
C ARG A 37 -5.62 10.88 18.69
N GLY A 38 -5.44 12.18 18.92
CA GLY A 38 -6.56 13.13 18.96
C GLY A 38 -7.28 13.28 17.61
N LEU A 39 -6.58 13.15 16.48
CA LEU A 39 -7.23 13.07 15.18
C LEU A 39 -8.03 11.77 15.03
N LEU A 40 -7.42 10.62 15.35
CA LEU A 40 -8.02 9.30 15.17
C LEU A 40 -9.38 9.21 15.89
N SER A 41 -9.48 9.73 17.12
CA SER A 41 -10.74 9.79 17.88
C SER A 41 -11.79 10.76 17.32
N ASP A 42 -11.38 11.71 16.49
CA ASP A 42 -12.26 12.71 15.89
C ASP A 42 -12.66 12.38 14.44
N MET A 43 -12.13 11.29 13.86
CA MET A 43 -12.34 10.94 12.45
C MET A 43 -13.81 10.81 12.08
N THR A 44 -14.61 10.12 12.90
CA THR A 44 -16.06 9.99 12.70
C THR A 44 -16.76 11.35 12.72
N GLY A 45 -16.32 12.25 13.61
CA GLY A 45 -16.81 13.63 13.69
C GLY A 45 -16.46 14.44 12.44
N LEU A 46 -15.21 14.39 12.00
CA LEU A 46 -14.70 15.10 10.83
C LEU A 46 -15.39 14.65 9.53
N GLN A 47 -15.51 13.34 9.30
CA GLN A 47 -16.19 12.81 8.12
C GLN A 47 -17.64 13.33 8.06
N ARG A 48 -18.36 13.33 9.20
CA ARG A 48 -19.72 13.86 9.26
C ARG A 48 -19.76 15.36 8.99
N ALA A 49 -18.85 16.15 9.58
CA ALA A 49 -18.82 17.60 9.41
C ALA A 49 -18.66 18.02 7.94
N VAL A 50 -17.79 17.34 7.20
CA VAL A 50 -17.58 17.59 5.76
C VAL A 50 -18.73 16.99 4.93
N GLY A 51 -19.09 15.73 5.18
CA GLY A 51 -20.02 14.97 4.35
C GLY A 51 -21.49 15.35 4.50
N PHE A 52 -21.93 15.81 5.68
CA PHE A 52 -23.35 16.08 5.96
C PHE A 52 -23.96 17.14 5.06
N ARG A 53 -23.14 18.07 4.55
CA ARG A 53 -23.56 19.13 3.63
C ARG A 53 -23.82 18.62 2.21
N ALA A 54 -23.45 17.38 1.91
CA ALA A 54 -23.62 16.72 0.62
C ALA A 54 -24.23 15.32 0.80
N PRO A 55 -25.56 15.20 0.97
CA PRO A 55 -26.22 13.92 1.24
C PRO A 55 -26.03 12.88 0.12
N ASN A 56 -25.87 13.32 -1.14
CA ASN A 56 -25.53 12.45 -2.28
C ASN A 56 -24.01 12.29 -2.50
N GLY A 57 -23.20 12.86 -1.61
CA GLY A 57 -21.75 12.92 -1.72
C GLY A 57 -21.05 11.60 -1.42
N LYS A 58 -21.71 10.70 -0.69
CA LYS A 58 -21.17 9.37 -0.32
C LYS A 58 -19.75 9.43 0.26
N LEU A 59 -19.45 10.51 1.01
CA LEU A 59 -18.12 10.70 1.59
C LEU A 59 -17.87 9.64 2.66
N SER A 60 -16.77 8.92 2.52
CA SER A 60 -16.25 8.00 3.51
C SER A 60 -14.73 8.14 3.62
N CYS A 61 -14.19 7.84 4.80
CA CYS A 61 -12.77 7.70 5.05
C CYS A 61 -12.54 6.39 5.78
N VAL A 62 -11.69 5.53 5.23
CA VAL A 62 -11.17 4.36 5.93
C VAL A 62 -9.77 4.70 6.39
N THR A 63 -9.54 4.61 7.70
CA THR A 63 -8.27 4.91 8.35
C THR A 63 -7.55 3.61 8.67
N GLY A 64 -6.37 3.42 8.09
CA GLY A 64 -5.46 2.31 8.36
C GLY A 64 -4.28 2.75 9.24
N ILE A 65 -3.81 1.87 10.11
CA ILE A 65 -2.69 2.10 11.03
C ILE A 65 -1.61 1.05 10.78
N GLY A 66 -0.40 1.51 10.56
CA GLY A 66 0.76 0.70 10.22
C GLY A 66 1.36 -0.02 11.44
N PRO A 67 2.11 -1.11 11.21
CA PRO A 67 2.70 -1.93 12.25
C PRO A 67 3.75 -1.19 13.09
N LYS A 68 4.55 -0.31 12.47
CA LYS A 68 5.63 0.44 13.13
C LYS A 68 5.09 1.47 14.11
N VAL A 69 3.98 2.13 13.77
CA VAL A 69 3.36 3.16 14.63
C VAL A 69 2.41 2.58 15.68
N TRP A 70 1.93 1.33 15.50
CA TRP A 70 0.96 0.72 16.41
C TRP A 70 1.42 0.76 17.87
N GLY A 71 2.63 0.28 18.14
CA GLY A 71 3.21 0.25 19.49
C GLY A 71 3.55 1.63 20.05
N ARG A 72 3.67 2.66 19.19
CA ARG A 72 3.84 4.06 19.62
C ARG A 72 2.52 4.71 19.99
N LEU A 73 1.43 4.29 19.33
CA LEU A 73 0.10 4.83 19.56
C LEU A 73 -0.61 4.14 20.72
N PHE A 74 -0.55 2.81 20.83
CA PHE A 74 -1.44 2.04 21.71
C PHE A 74 -0.67 1.11 22.65
N THR A 75 -1.17 1.01 23.89
CA THR A 75 -0.92 -0.13 24.77
C THR A 75 -1.89 -1.27 24.46
N GLY A 76 -1.51 -2.48 24.86
CA GLY A 76 -2.37 -3.66 24.74
C GLY A 76 -2.02 -4.53 23.52
N PRO A 77 -2.96 -5.38 23.09
CA PRO A 77 -2.72 -6.34 22.02
C PRO A 77 -2.49 -5.67 20.67
N ARG A 78 -1.84 -6.40 19.76
CA ARG A 78 -1.73 -6.05 18.35
C ARG A 78 -2.62 -7.00 17.54
N PRO A 79 -3.18 -6.56 16.39
CA PRO A 79 -3.87 -7.46 15.48
C PRO A 79 -2.94 -8.60 15.08
N ALA A 80 -3.45 -9.83 15.07
CA ALA A 80 -2.62 -11.04 15.06
C ALA A 80 -1.64 -11.12 13.89
N GLU A 81 -2.02 -10.60 12.72
CA GLU A 81 -1.25 -10.65 11.47
C GLU A 81 -0.73 -9.27 11.03
N LEU A 82 -0.65 -8.29 11.93
CA LEU A 82 -0.14 -6.96 11.60
C LEU A 82 1.41 -6.91 11.60
N HIS A 83 2.00 -6.99 10.40
CA HIS A 83 3.44 -6.86 10.15
C HIS A 83 3.76 -5.88 9.00
N PRO A 84 4.99 -5.35 8.89
CA PRO A 84 5.38 -4.49 7.76
C PRO A 84 5.17 -5.18 6.42
N PHE A 85 4.84 -4.42 5.37
CA PHE A 85 4.73 -4.98 4.02
C PHE A 85 5.99 -5.76 3.65
N ARG A 86 5.83 -7.01 3.24
CA ARG A 86 6.93 -7.89 2.87
C ARG A 86 7.40 -7.55 1.47
N GLU A 87 8.63 -7.07 1.38
CA GLU A 87 9.25 -6.83 0.07
C GLU A 87 9.40 -8.15 -0.70
N LEU A 88 9.01 -8.14 -1.97
CA LEU A 88 9.16 -9.29 -2.87
C LEU A 88 10.16 -8.94 -3.97
N VAL A 89 11.22 -9.75 -4.10
CA VAL A 89 12.22 -9.61 -5.16
C VAL A 89 12.12 -10.81 -6.08
N GLY A 90 11.34 -10.67 -7.15
CA GLY A 90 11.23 -11.66 -8.21
C GLY A 90 12.43 -11.65 -9.15
N ALA A 91 12.44 -12.59 -10.10
CA ALA A 91 13.53 -12.68 -11.08
C ALA A 91 13.66 -11.44 -11.99
N ARG A 92 12.55 -10.71 -12.19
CA ARG A 92 12.49 -9.50 -13.03
C ARG A 92 11.87 -8.29 -12.33
N HIS A 93 10.86 -8.52 -11.49
CA HIS A 93 10.01 -7.49 -10.91
C HIS A 93 10.17 -7.44 -9.39
N ARG A 94 10.00 -6.26 -8.80
CA ARG A 94 10.12 -6.04 -7.36
C ARG A 94 8.88 -5.35 -6.81
N ALA A 95 8.29 -5.90 -5.76
CA ALA A 95 7.29 -5.22 -4.94
C ALA A 95 8.02 -4.57 -3.76
N VAL A 96 8.29 -3.27 -3.85
CA VAL A 96 9.05 -2.52 -2.83
C VAL A 96 8.26 -2.37 -1.54
N SER A 97 8.94 -2.39 -0.39
CA SER A 97 8.36 -2.00 0.90
C SER A 97 8.70 -0.54 1.20
N THR A 98 7.69 0.29 1.39
CA THR A 98 7.86 1.75 1.59
C THR A 98 7.22 2.23 2.90
N PRO A 99 7.71 3.35 3.48
CA PRO A 99 7.14 3.93 4.69
C PRO A 99 5.63 4.19 4.61
N GLY A 100 4.95 4.03 5.74
CA GLY A 100 3.53 4.31 5.89
C GLY A 100 3.04 3.96 7.29
N ASP A 101 2.81 4.98 8.11
CA ASP A 101 2.30 4.80 9.48
C ASP A 101 0.78 4.93 9.54
N LEU A 102 0.21 5.84 8.75
CA LEU A 102 -1.23 6.01 8.64
C LEU A 102 -1.63 6.07 7.17
N LEU A 103 -2.76 5.43 6.86
CA LEU A 103 -3.45 5.52 5.58
C LEU A 103 -4.80 6.20 5.81
N PHE A 104 -5.11 7.20 4.99
CA PHE A 104 -6.47 7.71 4.83
C PHE A 104 -6.94 7.40 3.41
N HIS A 105 -7.83 6.41 3.29
CA HIS A 105 -8.51 6.11 2.04
C HIS A 105 -9.85 6.84 2.00
N ILE A 106 -9.86 8.00 1.35
CA ILE A 106 -10.99 8.92 1.29
C ILE A 106 -11.71 8.73 -0.04
N ARG A 107 -13.01 8.49 -0.01
CA ARG A 107 -13.84 8.22 -1.19
C ARG A 107 -15.08 9.08 -1.20
N ALA A 108 -15.48 9.55 -2.38
CA ALA A 108 -16.71 10.31 -2.56
C ALA A 108 -17.19 10.31 -4.01
N ALA A 109 -18.45 10.71 -4.19
CA ALA A 109 -19.02 10.97 -5.52
C ALA A 109 -18.36 12.17 -6.22
N ARG A 110 -17.60 13.01 -5.51
CA ARG A 110 -16.95 14.21 -6.03
C ARG A 110 -15.61 14.47 -5.34
N LEU A 111 -14.60 14.85 -6.11
CA LEU A 111 -13.23 15.07 -5.60
C LEU A 111 -13.14 16.21 -4.58
N ASP A 112 -13.98 17.26 -4.67
CA ASP A 112 -13.95 18.37 -3.72
C ASP A 112 -14.30 17.94 -2.28
N LEU A 113 -15.13 16.89 -2.12
CA LEU A 113 -15.42 16.33 -0.81
C LEU A 113 -14.24 15.55 -0.25
N CYS A 114 -13.56 14.76 -1.10
CA CYS A 114 -12.34 14.06 -0.69
C CYS A 114 -11.26 15.06 -0.28
N PHE A 115 -11.04 16.08 -1.12
CA PHE A 115 -10.05 17.11 -0.89
C PHE A 115 -10.36 17.93 0.37
N GLY A 116 -11.63 18.31 0.58
CA GLY A 116 -12.06 19.02 1.79
C GLY A 116 -11.77 18.23 3.06
N LEU A 117 -12.04 16.92 3.07
CA LEU A 117 -11.71 16.08 4.23
C LEU A 117 -10.20 15.89 4.41
N ALA A 118 -9.46 15.67 3.32
CA ALA A 118 -8.00 15.54 3.36
C ALA A 118 -7.33 16.80 3.92
N ALA A 119 -7.81 17.99 3.52
CA ALA A 119 -7.33 19.27 4.02
C ALA A 119 -7.56 19.43 5.54
N GLU A 120 -8.75 19.08 6.05
CA GLU A 120 -9.06 19.12 7.48
C GLU A 120 -8.21 18.13 8.29
N ILE A 121 -7.96 16.93 7.74
CA ILE A 121 -7.06 15.93 8.32
C ILE A 121 -5.65 16.51 8.44
N MET A 122 -5.09 17.01 7.35
CA MET A 122 -3.72 17.52 7.32
C MET A 122 -3.53 18.78 8.15
N GLU A 123 -4.56 19.63 8.27
CA GLU A 123 -4.50 20.79 9.16
C GLU A 123 -4.33 20.37 10.62
N ARG A 124 -5.03 19.32 11.06
CA ARG A 124 -4.89 18.80 12.42
C ARG A 124 -3.57 18.09 12.67
N LEU A 125 -2.99 17.47 11.65
CA LEU A 125 -1.71 16.75 11.73
C LEU A 125 -0.49 17.64 11.49
N ARG A 126 -0.69 18.92 11.16
CA ARG A 126 0.37 19.86 10.79
C ARG A 126 1.50 19.86 11.83
N GLY A 127 2.71 19.55 11.38
CA GLY A 127 3.92 19.50 12.22
C GLY A 127 4.03 18.29 13.16
N SER A 128 3.18 17.27 12.97
CA SER A 128 3.23 15.99 13.70
C SER A 128 3.39 14.79 12.77
N VAL A 129 3.27 14.98 11.46
CA VAL A 129 3.41 13.95 10.44
C VAL A 129 4.11 14.51 9.21
N THR A 130 4.70 13.60 8.44
CA THR A 130 5.25 13.85 7.11
C THR A 130 4.44 13.08 6.07
N VAL A 131 4.02 13.74 4.98
CA VAL A 131 3.33 13.08 3.86
C VAL A 131 4.34 12.25 3.07
N PHE A 132 4.06 10.95 2.92
CA PHE A 132 4.87 10.04 2.14
C PHE A 132 4.33 9.88 0.71
N ASP A 133 3.01 9.67 0.58
CA ASP A 133 2.35 9.55 -0.72
C ASP A 133 0.96 10.20 -0.66
N GLU A 134 0.60 10.91 -1.73
CA GLU A 134 -0.72 11.50 -1.92
C GLU A 134 -1.15 11.28 -3.37
N VAL A 135 -2.25 10.57 -3.57
CA VAL A 135 -2.78 10.25 -4.90
C VAL A 135 -4.25 10.60 -4.98
N HIS A 136 -4.62 11.38 -6.00
CA HIS A 136 -6.00 11.75 -6.29
C HIS A 136 -6.48 10.85 -7.43
N GLY A 137 -7.26 9.84 -7.06
CA GLY A 137 -7.82 8.87 -8.00
C GLY A 137 -9.12 9.34 -8.63
N PHE A 138 -9.37 8.92 -9.87
CA PHE A 138 -10.62 9.17 -10.58
C PHE A 138 -11.16 7.89 -11.20
N LYS A 139 -12.48 7.71 -11.20
CA LYS A 139 -13.12 6.67 -12.01
C LYS A 139 -12.92 6.99 -13.49
N TYR A 140 -12.39 6.04 -14.26
CA TYR A 140 -12.23 6.19 -15.70
C TYR A 140 -13.34 5.45 -16.46
N PHE A 141 -14.03 6.18 -17.35
CA PHE A 141 -15.15 5.70 -18.16
C PHE A 141 -16.14 4.77 -17.41
N ASP A 142 -16.36 3.57 -17.93
CA ASP A 142 -17.26 2.51 -17.48
C ASP A 142 -16.62 1.60 -16.42
N VAL A 143 -15.84 2.18 -15.48
CA VAL A 143 -15.09 1.46 -14.42
C VAL A 143 -13.88 0.73 -15.00
N ARG A 144 -13.11 1.42 -15.85
CA ARG A 144 -11.87 0.89 -16.41
C ARG A 144 -10.64 1.37 -15.68
N ASP A 145 -9.57 0.59 -15.74
CA ASP A 145 -8.22 1.06 -15.48
C ASP A 145 -7.65 1.83 -16.69
N LEU A 146 -6.41 2.33 -16.57
CA LEU A 146 -5.73 3.01 -17.68
C LEU A 146 -5.16 2.05 -18.74
N LEU A 147 -5.12 0.75 -18.46
CA LEU A 147 -4.82 -0.29 -19.44
C LEU A 147 -6.04 -0.56 -20.36
N GLY A 148 -7.22 -0.07 -19.97
CA GLY A 148 -8.47 -0.10 -20.70
C GLY A 148 -9.31 -1.35 -20.43
N PHE A 149 -9.07 -2.07 -19.34
CA PHE A 149 -9.87 -3.20 -18.87
C PHE A 149 -10.79 -2.76 -17.75
N VAL A 150 -11.96 -3.40 -17.62
CA VAL A 150 -12.83 -3.15 -16.46
C VAL A 150 -12.13 -3.67 -15.22
N ASP A 151 -12.12 -2.88 -14.14
CA ASP A 151 -11.43 -3.23 -12.90
C ASP A 151 -12.43 -3.34 -11.73
N GLY A 152 -12.35 -4.47 -11.01
CA GLY A 152 -13.23 -4.80 -9.88
C GLY A 152 -14.40 -5.74 -10.20
N THR A 153 -14.43 -6.36 -11.38
CA THR A 153 -15.54 -7.24 -11.82
C THR A 153 -15.77 -8.43 -10.89
N GLU A 154 -14.70 -9.11 -10.48
CA GLU A 154 -14.75 -10.28 -9.58
C GLU A 154 -14.60 -9.89 -8.10
N ASN A 155 -14.91 -8.64 -7.72
CA ASN A 155 -14.97 -8.29 -6.30
C ASN A 155 -16.11 -9.05 -5.62
N PRO A 156 -15.90 -9.58 -4.39
CA PRO A 156 -16.98 -10.21 -3.65
C PRO A 156 -18.06 -9.18 -3.31
N VAL A 157 -19.31 -9.63 -3.20
CA VAL A 157 -20.47 -8.78 -2.91
C VAL A 157 -21.30 -9.30 -1.74
N GLY A 158 -22.01 -8.38 -1.08
CA GLY A 158 -22.94 -8.73 0.00
C GLY A 158 -22.25 -9.50 1.13
N PRO A 159 -22.87 -10.58 1.66
CA PRO A 159 -22.29 -11.34 2.77
C PRO A 159 -20.92 -11.97 2.48
N VAL A 160 -20.64 -12.30 1.22
CA VAL A 160 -19.34 -12.86 0.81
C VAL A 160 -18.25 -11.81 0.97
N ALA A 161 -18.52 -10.55 0.59
CA ALA A 161 -17.58 -9.45 0.80
C ALA A 161 -17.28 -9.25 2.29
N SER A 162 -18.30 -9.29 3.15
CA SER A 162 -18.11 -9.19 4.59
C SER A 162 -17.23 -10.33 5.13
N ALA A 163 -17.46 -11.57 4.69
CA ALA A 163 -16.70 -12.73 5.14
C ALA A 163 -15.24 -12.73 4.66
N ALA A 164 -15.00 -12.20 3.46
CA ALA A 164 -13.66 -12.09 2.86
C ALA A 164 -12.82 -10.97 3.50
N VAL A 165 -13.47 -9.92 4.03
CA VAL A 165 -12.79 -8.66 4.36
C VAL A 165 -12.73 -8.35 5.85
N LEU A 166 -13.74 -8.78 6.63
CA LEU A 166 -13.85 -8.43 8.05
C LEU A 166 -13.28 -9.54 8.93
N ILE A 167 -12.42 -9.15 9.87
CA ILE A 167 -11.90 -10.01 10.94
C ILE A 167 -13.05 -10.59 11.75
N GLY A 168 -12.99 -11.89 12.03
CA GLY A 168 -14.00 -12.65 12.76
C GLY A 168 -13.53 -13.11 14.14
N ASP A 169 -13.97 -14.31 14.53
CA ASP A 169 -13.67 -14.95 15.82
C ASP A 169 -12.23 -15.49 15.94
N GLU A 170 -11.48 -15.50 14.85
CA GLU A 170 -10.05 -15.85 14.81
C GLU A 170 -9.19 -14.81 15.53
N ASP A 171 -9.63 -13.55 15.57
CA ASP A 171 -9.00 -12.48 16.35
C ASP A 171 -10.08 -11.64 17.08
N PRO A 172 -10.65 -12.17 18.19
CA PRO A 172 -11.82 -11.59 18.85
C PRO A 172 -11.67 -10.15 19.33
N GLN A 173 -10.43 -9.68 19.53
CA GLN A 173 -10.17 -8.31 19.99
C GLN A 173 -10.27 -7.29 18.86
N PHE A 174 -10.14 -7.75 17.61
CA PHE A 174 -10.16 -6.92 16.41
C PHE A 174 -11.28 -7.29 15.43
N THR A 175 -12.26 -8.09 15.88
CA THR A 175 -13.45 -8.44 15.09
C THR A 175 -14.12 -7.21 14.49
N GLY A 176 -14.45 -7.28 13.20
CA GLY A 176 -15.00 -6.16 12.41
C GLY A 176 -13.95 -5.21 11.85
N GLY A 177 -12.67 -5.36 12.22
CA GLY A 177 -11.55 -4.73 11.54
C GLY A 177 -11.21 -5.42 10.21
N SER A 178 -10.15 -4.96 9.54
CA SER A 178 -9.66 -5.51 8.26
C SER A 178 -8.15 -5.28 8.14
N TYR A 179 -7.51 -5.93 7.19
CA TYR A 179 -6.16 -5.59 6.73
C TYR A 179 -6.25 -4.97 5.35
N VAL A 180 -5.40 -3.98 5.07
CA VAL A 180 -5.34 -3.31 3.77
C VAL A 180 -3.90 -3.20 3.30
N ILE A 181 -3.66 -3.61 2.07
CA ILE A 181 -2.41 -3.39 1.35
C ILE A 181 -2.65 -2.37 0.25
N VAL A 182 -1.71 -1.43 0.10
CA VAL A 182 -1.70 -0.44 -0.98
C VAL A 182 -0.40 -0.54 -1.78
N GLN A 183 -0.51 -0.33 -3.09
CA GLN A 183 0.63 -0.20 -3.98
C GLN A 183 0.31 0.82 -5.09
N LYS A 184 1.20 1.80 -5.29
CA LYS A 184 1.11 2.73 -6.42
C LYS A 184 1.82 2.11 -7.63
N TYR A 185 1.07 1.85 -8.70
CA TYR A 185 1.63 1.35 -9.96
C TYR A 185 1.71 2.45 -11.01
N LEU A 186 2.86 2.54 -11.69
CA LEU A 186 3.04 3.35 -12.89
C LEU A 186 3.12 2.44 -14.12
N HIS A 187 2.40 2.81 -15.18
CA HIS A 187 2.25 2.00 -16.37
C HIS A 187 3.09 2.50 -17.55
N ASP A 188 3.75 1.59 -18.26
CA ASP A 188 4.29 1.87 -19.61
C ASP A 188 3.18 1.71 -20.66
N LEU A 189 2.36 2.76 -20.81
CA LEU A 189 1.27 2.76 -21.79
C LEU A 189 1.77 2.71 -23.24
N ARG A 190 3.03 3.04 -23.53
CA ARG A 190 3.56 2.91 -24.89
C ARG A 190 3.80 1.44 -25.23
N ALA A 191 4.48 0.72 -24.35
CA ALA A 191 4.68 -0.72 -24.50
C ALA A 191 3.34 -1.48 -24.49
N TRP A 192 2.42 -1.10 -23.60
CA TRP A 192 1.10 -1.71 -23.52
C TRP A 192 0.29 -1.54 -24.81
N ASN A 193 0.20 -0.31 -25.33
CA ASN A 193 -0.59 -0.02 -26.53
C ASN A 193 0.06 -0.51 -27.83
N ALA A 194 1.32 -0.96 -27.79
CA ALA A 194 1.97 -1.63 -28.91
C ALA A 194 1.48 -3.10 -29.07
N LEU A 195 0.90 -3.69 -28.02
CA LEU A 195 0.30 -5.01 -28.10
C LEU A 195 -1.02 -4.99 -28.89
N PRO A 196 -1.27 -6.00 -29.74
CA PRO A 196 -2.62 -6.28 -30.23
C PRO A 196 -3.58 -6.53 -29.07
N VAL A 197 -4.87 -6.24 -29.27
CA VAL A 197 -5.89 -6.39 -28.22
C VAL A 197 -5.91 -7.82 -27.69
N GLU A 198 -5.84 -8.82 -28.57
CA GLU A 198 -5.83 -10.23 -28.18
C GLU A 198 -4.63 -10.57 -27.28
N ALA A 199 -3.47 -9.94 -27.50
CA ALA A 199 -2.33 -10.15 -26.63
C ALA A 199 -2.52 -9.49 -25.25
N GLN A 200 -3.16 -8.31 -25.19
CA GLN A 200 -3.54 -7.68 -23.92
C GLN A 200 -4.55 -8.54 -23.15
N GLU A 201 -5.54 -9.11 -23.84
CA GLU A 201 -6.53 -10.03 -23.25
C GLU A 201 -5.86 -11.27 -22.64
N MET A 202 -4.80 -11.78 -23.27
CA MET A 202 -4.01 -12.91 -22.74
C MET A 202 -3.14 -12.51 -21.54
N VAL A 203 -2.67 -11.26 -21.48
CA VAL A 203 -1.97 -10.73 -20.29
C VAL A 203 -2.92 -10.61 -19.10
N ILE A 204 -4.15 -10.13 -19.33
CA ILE A 204 -5.11 -9.93 -18.24
C ILE A 204 -5.85 -11.22 -17.87
N GLY A 205 -6.24 -12.04 -18.85
CA GLY A 205 -7.11 -13.19 -18.66
C GLY A 205 -8.60 -12.92 -18.89
N ARG A 206 -8.96 -11.77 -19.50
CA ARG A 206 -10.34 -11.37 -19.82
C ARG A 206 -10.43 -10.72 -21.20
N ARG A 207 -11.62 -10.67 -21.78
CA ARG A 207 -11.91 -9.91 -23.00
C ARG A 207 -11.98 -8.43 -22.71
N LYS A 208 -11.31 -7.59 -23.52
CA LYS A 208 -11.14 -6.17 -23.22
C LYS A 208 -12.44 -5.39 -23.25
N LEU A 209 -13.25 -5.58 -24.30
CA LEU A 209 -14.49 -4.82 -24.47
C LEU A 209 -15.63 -5.37 -23.62
N SER A 210 -15.89 -6.68 -23.71
CA SER A 210 -17.04 -7.33 -23.07
C SER A 210 -16.80 -7.71 -21.62
N ASP A 211 -15.54 -7.65 -21.15
CA ASP A 211 -15.14 -8.02 -19.79
C ASP A 211 -15.50 -9.47 -19.42
N ILE A 212 -15.56 -10.36 -20.41
CA ILE A 212 -15.84 -11.78 -20.18
C ILE A 212 -14.52 -12.48 -19.89
N GLU A 213 -14.45 -13.23 -18.80
CA GLU A 213 -13.29 -14.04 -18.45
C GLU A 213 -12.95 -15.04 -19.56
N LEU A 214 -11.65 -15.23 -19.83
CA LEU A 214 -11.22 -16.26 -20.76
C LEU A 214 -11.52 -17.65 -20.18
N ALA A 215 -11.89 -18.59 -21.05
CA ALA A 215 -12.08 -19.97 -20.65
C ALA A 215 -10.74 -20.59 -20.20
N ASP A 216 -10.79 -21.52 -19.26
CA ASP A 216 -9.58 -22.07 -18.62
C ASP A 216 -8.66 -22.79 -19.62
N GLU A 217 -9.19 -23.33 -20.72
CA GLU A 217 -8.38 -24.01 -21.74
C GLU A 217 -7.52 -23.04 -22.57
N ILE A 218 -7.85 -21.75 -22.58
CA ILE A 218 -7.12 -20.72 -23.32
C ILE A 218 -6.47 -19.68 -22.42
N LYS A 219 -6.87 -19.58 -21.14
CA LYS A 219 -6.34 -18.63 -20.18
C LYS A 219 -4.88 -18.97 -19.87
N PRO A 220 -3.92 -18.07 -20.14
CA PRO A 220 -2.52 -18.35 -19.83
C PRO A 220 -2.29 -18.50 -18.33
N PRO A 221 -1.41 -19.41 -17.89
CA PRO A 221 -1.06 -19.57 -16.49
C PRO A 221 -0.35 -18.33 -15.92
N ASP A 222 0.27 -17.50 -16.77
CA ASP A 222 0.95 -16.25 -16.42
C ASP A 222 0.05 -15.01 -16.60
N SER A 223 -1.25 -15.20 -16.83
CA SER A 223 -2.22 -14.10 -16.86
C SER A 223 -2.56 -13.58 -15.47
N HIS A 224 -2.92 -12.30 -15.40
CA HIS A 224 -3.26 -11.64 -14.12
C HIS A 224 -4.38 -12.36 -13.37
N VAL A 225 -5.48 -12.73 -14.04
CA VAL A 225 -6.59 -13.49 -13.42
C VAL A 225 -6.15 -14.85 -12.89
N ALA A 226 -5.31 -15.57 -13.63
CA ALA A 226 -4.85 -16.90 -13.21
C ALA A 226 -4.01 -16.82 -11.92
N LEU A 227 -3.07 -15.87 -11.84
CA LEU A 227 -2.18 -15.73 -10.70
C LEU A 227 -2.83 -15.07 -9.47
N THR A 228 -3.90 -14.30 -9.68
CA THR A 228 -4.66 -13.65 -8.59
C THR A 228 -5.85 -14.47 -8.10
N THR A 229 -6.15 -15.62 -8.71
CA THR A 229 -7.18 -16.53 -8.20
C THR A 229 -6.58 -17.47 -7.15
N ILE A 230 -6.97 -17.29 -5.88
CA ILE A 230 -6.55 -18.15 -4.77
C ILE A 230 -7.69 -19.11 -4.44
N GLU A 231 -7.44 -20.41 -4.57
CA GLU A 231 -8.43 -21.46 -4.38
C GLU A 231 -7.80 -22.67 -3.67
N ASP A 232 -8.49 -23.19 -2.67
CA ASP A 232 -8.11 -24.42 -1.96
C ASP A 232 -8.42 -25.67 -2.80
N PRO A 233 -7.82 -26.84 -2.48
CA PRO A 233 -8.11 -28.09 -3.19
C PRO A 233 -9.58 -28.53 -3.17
N ASP A 234 -10.38 -28.03 -2.22
CA ASP A 234 -11.82 -28.31 -2.12
C ASP A 234 -12.70 -27.34 -2.91
N GLY A 235 -12.09 -26.36 -3.59
CA GLY A 235 -12.75 -25.34 -4.40
C GLY A 235 -13.11 -24.07 -3.64
N THR A 236 -12.69 -23.93 -2.38
CA THR A 236 -12.94 -22.72 -1.60
C THR A 236 -12.07 -21.58 -2.13
N LYS A 237 -12.72 -20.51 -2.61
CA LYS A 237 -12.04 -19.30 -3.07
C LYS A 237 -11.71 -18.37 -1.90
N HIS A 238 -10.50 -17.84 -1.92
CA HIS A 238 -10.05 -16.81 -0.99
C HIS A 238 -10.00 -15.48 -1.73
N GLU A 239 -10.89 -14.58 -1.35
CA GLU A 239 -11.12 -13.32 -2.07
C GLU A 239 -10.61 -12.12 -1.27
N ILE A 240 -10.34 -11.03 -1.99
CA ILE A 240 -10.06 -9.71 -1.43
C ILE A 240 -11.06 -8.72 -2.02
N LEU A 241 -11.32 -7.62 -1.34
CA LEU A 241 -12.10 -6.51 -1.89
C LEU A 241 -11.17 -5.40 -2.37
N ARG A 242 -11.19 -5.15 -3.68
CA ARG A 242 -10.35 -4.12 -4.32
C ARG A 242 -11.14 -2.85 -4.59
N ASP A 243 -10.45 -1.72 -4.51
CA ASP A 243 -11.01 -0.39 -4.85
C ASP A 243 -9.98 0.42 -5.64
N ASN A 244 -9.44 -0.23 -6.68
CA ASN A 244 -8.40 0.33 -7.52
C ASN A 244 -8.87 1.62 -8.19
N MET A 245 -8.00 2.63 -8.23
CA MET A 245 -8.32 3.91 -8.86
C MET A 245 -7.23 4.36 -9.83
N PRO A 246 -7.60 4.67 -11.08
CA PRO A 246 -6.75 5.41 -12.01
C PRO A 246 -6.26 6.73 -11.44
N PHE A 247 -5.00 7.07 -11.71
CA PHE A 247 -4.43 8.39 -11.46
C PHE A 247 -3.40 8.74 -12.53
N GLY A 248 -2.98 9.99 -12.60
CA GLY A 248 -1.88 10.37 -13.48
C GLY A 248 -1.71 11.86 -13.71
N SER A 249 -0.66 12.18 -14.46
CA SER A 249 -0.27 13.51 -14.89
C SER A 249 0.09 13.45 -16.37
N VAL A 250 -0.82 13.93 -17.23
CA VAL A 250 -0.67 13.84 -18.69
C VAL A 250 0.57 14.61 -19.17
N GLY A 251 0.89 15.74 -18.54
CA GLY A 251 2.04 16.57 -18.90
C GLY A 251 3.39 15.92 -18.58
N GLU A 252 3.41 15.05 -17.57
CA GLU A 252 4.61 14.30 -17.13
C GLU A 252 4.66 12.89 -17.74
N GLY A 253 3.59 12.48 -18.43
CA GLY A 253 3.47 11.14 -18.99
C GLY A 253 3.26 10.06 -17.94
N GLU A 254 2.80 10.43 -16.73
CA GLU A 254 2.50 9.50 -15.66
C GLU A 254 1.07 8.99 -15.80
N PHE A 255 0.93 7.67 -15.91
CA PHE A 255 -0.36 6.98 -15.96
C PHE A 255 -0.27 5.80 -15.03
N GLY A 256 -1.15 5.73 -14.03
CA GLY A 256 -1.05 4.72 -13.00
C GLY A 256 -2.38 4.18 -12.50
N THR A 257 -2.25 3.08 -11.76
CA THR A 257 -3.32 2.49 -10.98
C THR A 257 -2.88 2.48 -9.53
N TYR A 258 -3.67 3.09 -8.66
CA TYR A 258 -3.47 2.96 -7.23
C TYR A 258 -4.19 1.69 -6.77
N PHE A 259 -3.43 0.63 -6.51
CA PHE A 259 -3.96 -0.61 -5.99
C PHE A 259 -4.26 -0.46 -4.50
N ILE A 260 -5.43 -0.94 -4.11
CA ILE A 260 -5.82 -1.11 -2.71
C ILE A 260 -6.65 -2.40 -2.57
N GLY A 261 -6.22 -3.28 -1.67
CA GLY A 261 -6.87 -4.57 -1.42
C GLY A 261 -7.15 -4.76 0.07
N TYR A 262 -8.43 -4.92 0.40
CA TYR A 262 -8.90 -5.22 1.75
C TYR A 262 -9.14 -6.72 1.92
N ALA A 263 -8.73 -7.26 3.06
CA ALA A 263 -8.88 -8.68 3.37
C ALA A 263 -9.01 -8.91 4.88
N ARG A 264 -9.67 -9.99 5.26
CA ARG A 264 -9.80 -10.47 6.64
C ARG A 264 -8.44 -10.88 7.22
N THR A 265 -7.57 -11.42 6.40
CA THR A 265 -6.17 -11.77 6.68
C THR A 265 -5.30 -11.21 5.55
N PRO A 266 -4.13 -10.63 5.84
CA PRO A 266 -3.22 -10.16 4.80
C PRO A 266 -2.67 -11.32 3.95
N THR A 267 -2.68 -12.55 4.47
CA THR A 267 -2.12 -13.75 3.82
C THR A 267 -2.70 -13.97 2.43
N VAL A 268 -4.00 -13.69 2.21
CA VAL A 268 -4.63 -13.86 0.88
C VAL A 268 -4.00 -12.90 -0.13
N THR A 269 -3.91 -11.61 0.21
CA THR A 269 -3.30 -10.60 -0.65
C THR A 269 -1.80 -10.84 -0.84
N GLU A 270 -1.09 -11.26 0.22
CA GLU A 270 0.33 -11.62 0.13
C GLU A 270 0.56 -12.81 -0.80
N THR A 271 -0.30 -13.84 -0.74
CA THR A 271 -0.22 -15.00 -1.65
C THR A 271 -0.43 -14.57 -3.10
N MET A 272 -1.40 -13.67 -3.37
CA MET A 272 -1.59 -13.10 -4.71
C MET A 272 -0.33 -12.37 -5.18
N LEU A 273 0.28 -11.54 -4.33
CA LEU A 273 1.51 -10.82 -4.66
C LEU A 273 2.72 -11.74 -4.85
N GLU A 274 2.86 -12.78 -4.04
CA GLU A 274 3.91 -13.80 -4.19
C GLU A 274 3.79 -14.48 -5.55
N ARG A 275 2.60 -14.95 -5.94
CA ARG A 275 2.35 -15.52 -7.26
C ARG A 275 2.63 -14.54 -8.39
N MET A 276 2.25 -13.28 -8.23
CA MET A 276 2.48 -12.25 -9.24
C MET A 276 3.97 -11.93 -9.43
N PHE A 277 4.72 -11.70 -8.36
CA PHE A 277 6.09 -11.23 -8.43
C PHE A 277 7.12 -12.35 -8.50
N LEU A 278 6.89 -13.47 -7.81
CA LEU A 278 7.81 -14.61 -7.71
C LEU A 278 7.43 -15.75 -8.68
N GLY A 279 6.19 -15.77 -9.16
CA GLY A 279 5.65 -16.80 -10.04
C GLY A 279 4.93 -17.92 -9.30
N ASP A 280 4.14 -18.69 -10.04
CA ASP A 280 3.55 -19.96 -9.63
C ASP A 280 3.70 -20.94 -10.80
N PRO A 281 4.57 -21.97 -10.70
CA PRO A 281 4.87 -22.82 -11.84
C PRO A 281 3.60 -23.34 -12.54
N PRO A 282 3.52 -23.22 -13.88
CA PRO A 282 4.62 -22.95 -14.81
C PRO A 282 4.92 -21.47 -15.06
N ALA A 283 4.15 -20.53 -14.50
CA ALA A 283 4.37 -19.10 -14.69
C ALA A 283 5.55 -18.60 -13.85
N SER A 284 6.43 -17.79 -14.46
CA SER A 284 7.56 -17.18 -13.75
C SER A 284 7.19 -15.91 -13.00
N HIS A 285 6.14 -15.22 -13.44
CA HIS A 285 5.59 -13.98 -12.88
C HIS A 285 4.30 -13.64 -13.63
N ASP A 286 3.57 -12.65 -13.13
CA ASP A 286 2.40 -12.06 -13.79
C ASP A 286 2.79 -11.11 -14.91
N ARG A 287 2.30 -11.39 -16.11
CA ARG A 287 2.55 -10.60 -17.31
C ARG A 287 2.11 -9.13 -17.19
N ILE A 288 1.19 -8.77 -16.30
CA ILE A 288 0.78 -7.37 -16.09
C ILE A 288 1.94 -6.51 -15.58
N LEU A 289 2.88 -7.11 -14.85
CA LEU A 289 4.06 -6.44 -14.27
C LEU A 289 5.07 -6.03 -15.35
N ASP A 290 5.04 -6.66 -16.53
CA ASP A 290 5.85 -6.22 -17.68
C ASP A 290 5.48 -4.81 -18.15
N PHE A 291 4.32 -4.30 -17.75
CA PHE A 291 3.78 -3.00 -18.12
C PHE A 291 3.49 -2.10 -16.91
N SER A 292 3.69 -2.59 -15.68
CA SER A 292 3.24 -1.94 -14.46
C SER A 292 4.30 -2.08 -13.36
N THR A 293 4.88 -0.97 -12.93
CA THR A 293 5.92 -0.94 -11.89
C THR A 293 5.34 -0.45 -10.57
N ALA A 294 5.43 -1.25 -9.51
CA ALA A 294 5.09 -0.83 -8.15
C ALA A 294 6.18 0.12 -7.61
N VAL A 295 5.80 1.35 -7.28
CA VAL A 295 6.71 2.35 -6.69
C VAL A 295 6.49 2.57 -5.19
N THR A 296 5.40 2.01 -4.64
CA THR A 296 5.13 1.95 -3.19
C THR A 296 4.57 0.58 -2.79
N GLY A 297 4.67 0.25 -1.51
CA GLY A 297 4.06 -0.95 -0.92
C GLY A 297 3.98 -0.82 0.61
N SER A 298 2.75 -0.85 1.15
CA SER A 298 2.52 -0.70 2.59
C SER A 298 1.30 -1.54 3.03
N LEU A 299 1.37 -2.07 4.26
CA LEU A 299 0.32 -2.85 4.91
C LEU A 299 -0.16 -2.10 6.16
N PHE A 300 -1.47 -1.99 6.31
CA PHE A 300 -2.11 -1.38 7.47
C PHE A 300 -3.18 -2.28 8.05
N HIS A 301 -3.42 -2.17 9.36
CA HIS A 301 -4.65 -2.65 9.98
C HIS A 301 -5.70 -1.55 9.98
N VAL A 302 -6.94 -1.90 9.64
CA VAL A 302 -8.10 -1.03 9.67
C VAL A 302 -8.94 -1.42 10.87
N PRO A 303 -8.89 -0.67 11.99
CA PRO A 303 -9.69 -0.97 13.16
C PRO A 303 -11.17 -0.65 12.93
N THR A 304 -12.03 -1.02 13.88
CA THR A 304 -13.45 -0.65 13.87
C THR A 304 -13.64 0.83 14.13
N THR A 305 -14.83 1.35 13.83
CA THR A 305 -15.21 2.73 14.18
C THR A 305 -15.20 2.91 15.70
N ASP A 306 -15.68 1.91 16.45
CA ASP A 306 -15.71 1.97 17.92
C ASP A 306 -14.29 2.02 18.51
N PHE A 307 -13.32 1.30 17.93
CA PHE A 307 -11.92 1.38 18.34
C PHE A 307 -11.36 2.78 18.11
N LEU A 308 -11.68 3.43 16.99
CA LEU A 308 -11.23 4.80 16.73
C LEU A 308 -11.88 5.79 17.71
N ASP A 309 -13.17 5.66 17.95
CA ASP A 309 -13.93 6.55 18.84
C ASP A 309 -13.50 6.38 20.33
N ASP A 310 -13.00 5.20 20.73
CA ASP A 310 -12.50 4.87 22.08
C ASP A 310 -11.13 4.17 22.03
N LEU A 311 -10.08 4.95 21.73
CA LEU A 311 -8.72 4.44 21.55
C LEU A 311 -8.15 3.82 22.85
N PRO A 312 -7.46 2.66 22.78
CA PRO A 312 -6.67 2.14 23.90
C PRO A 312 -5.67 3.16 24.44
N ASP A 313 -5.29 3.09 25.72
CA ASP A 313 -4.35 4.03 26.35
C ASP A 313 -3.01 4.12 25.60
N PRO A 314 -2.35 5.30 25.56
CA PRO A 314 -1.03 5.43 24.96
C PRO A 314 0.05 4.72 25.80
N PRO A 315 1.16 4.26 25.19
CA PRO A 315 2.30 3.70 25.90
C PRO A 315 2.83 4.65 27.00
N ALA A 316 3.30 4.08 28.11
CA ALA A 316 3.94 4.85 29.15
C ALA A 316 5.24 5.48 28.61
N ALA A 317 5.46 6.76 28.89
CA ALA A 317 6.66 7.47 28.44
C ALA A 317 7.93 6.78 28.95
N GLY A 318 8.77 6.28 28.03
CA GLY A 318 10.07 5.67 28.33
C GLY A 318 10.14 4.14 28.28
N VAL A 319 9.09 3.44 27.87
CA VAL A 319 9.17 2.00 27.58
C VAL A 319 9.64 1.82 26.13
N LYS A 320 10.86 1.30 25.94
CA LYS A 320 11.32 0.85 24.62
C LYS A 320 10.32 -0.19 24.10
N THR A 321 9.78 0.05 22.92
CA THR A 321 8.86 -0.89 22.26
C THR A 321 9.63 -1.84 21.36
N ASP A 322 9.07 -3.01 21.02
CA ASP A 322 9.72 -3.94 20.06
C ASP A 322 10.01 -3.28 18.70
N ALA A 323 9.28 -2.20 18.34
CA ALA A 323 9.56 -1.39 17.16
C ALA A 323 10.90 -0.62 17.23
N ASP A 324 11.40 -0.30 18.44
CA ASP A 324 12.72 0.28 18.62
C ASP A 324 13.83 -0.77 18.39
N ALA A 325 13.54 -2.06 18.59
CA ALA A 325 14.48 -3.16 18.32
C ALA A 325 14.57 -3.47 16.82
N ASP A 326 13.45 -3.40 16.09
CA ASP A 326 13.45 -3.56 14.62
C ASP A 326 14.14 -2.36 13.93
N ALA A 327 14.01 -1.14 14.46
CA ALA A 327 14.70 0.04 13.96
C ALA A 327 16.22 0.03 14.22
N GLU A 328 16.66 -0.52 15.36
CA GLU A 328 18.09 -0.76 15.64
C GLU A 328 18.67 -1.87 14.73
N ALA A 329 17.88 -2.90 14.38
CA ALA A 329 18.32 -3.98 13.49
C ALA A 329 18.48 -3.57 12.01
N ASP A 330 17.63 -2.66 11.50
CA ASP A 330 17.78 -2.08 10.16
C ASP A 330 18.99 -1.13 10.05
N ALA A 331 19.41 -0.51 11.16
CA ALA A 331 20.56 0.41 11.18
C ALA A 331 21.92 -0.32 11.23
N ASP A 332 21.96 -1.55 11.77
CA ASP A 332 23.18 -2.37 11.87
C ASP A 332 23.46 -3.21 10.60
N ALA A 333 22.55 -3.22 9.63
CA ALA A 333 22.68 -4.02 8.39
C ALA A 333 23.60 -3.39 7.33
N ASP A 334 24.15 -2.18 7.55
CA ASP A 334 24.88 -1.43 6.52
C ASP A 334 26.28 -0.98 6.99
N VAL A 335 27.14 -1.94 7.36
CA VAL A 335 28.61 -1.74 7.36
C VAL A 335 29.33 -3.06 7.02
N PRO A 336 29.89 -3.23 5.81
CA PRO A 336 30.91 -4.24 5.60
C PRO A 336 32.22 -3.74 6.23
N SER A 337 32.63 -4.36 7.33
CA SER A 337 33.98 -4.19 7.89
C SER A 337 35.00 -4.88 6.99
N ASP A 338 35.83 -4.10 6.31
CA ASP A 338 36.99 -4.60 5.59
C ASP A 338 38.13 -4.84 6.59
N ALA A 339 38.48 -6.11 6.79
CA ALA A 339 39.63 -6.51 7.58
C ALA A 339 40.32 -7.72 6.95
N GLY A 340 41.47 -7.47 6.31
CA GLY A 340 42.58 -8.43 6.33
C GLY A 340 43.48 -8.50 5.10
N ALA A 341 44.57 -7.73 5.08
CA ALA A 341 45.85 -8.19 4.52
C ALA A 341 47.02 -7.47 5.22
N GLY A 342 47.89 -8.25 5.88
CA GLY A 342 49.05 -7.79 6.63
C GLY A 342 50.26 -7.36 5.76
N PRO A 343 51.37 -6.94 6.41
CA PRO A 343 52.35 -6.04 5.81
C PRO A 343 53.44 -6.77 5.01
N VAL A 344 53.95 -6.10 3.97
CA VAL A 344 55.20 -6.50 3.32
C VAL A 344 56.14 -5.30 3.29
N ASP A 345 57.24 -5.45 4.02
CA ASP A 345 58.39 -4.57 4.09
C ASP A 345 59.27 -4.76 2.85
N VAL A 346 59.59 -3.68 2.13
CA VAL A 346 60.81 -3.60 1.30
C VAL A 346 61.34 -2.17 1.34
N THR A 347 62.49 -2.02 1.99
CA THR A 347 63.32 -0.81 1.97
C THR A 347 64.41 -0.89 0.89
N LEU A 348 64.86 0.31 0.50
CA LEU A 348 66.13 0.71 -0.14
C LEU A 348 66.24 0.75 -1.68
N GLY A 349 66.55 1.96 -2.16
CA GLY A 349 67.02 2.26 -3.51
C GLY A 349 67.38 3.74 -3.69
N ILE A 350 68.59 4.10 -3.26
CA ILE A 350 69.27 5.41 -3.36
C ILE A 350 69.45 5.90 -4.81
N GLY A 351 69.46 7.23 -5.01
CA GLY A 351 70.29 7.92 -6.03
C GLY A 351 69.56 9.04 -6.77
N ASP A 352 69.65 10.31 -6.37
CA ASP A 352 70.71 11.31 -6.60
C ASP A 352 70.45 12.29 -7.78
N LEU A 353 70.78 13.57 -7.53
CA LEU A 353 71.20 14.64 -8.46
C LEU A 353 70.20 15.23 -9.50
N LYS A 354 69.73 16.47 -9.25
CA LYS A 354 70.32 17.76 -9.74
C LYS A 354 69.27 18.87 -9.89
N ALA A 355 69.73 20.08 -9.59
CA ALA A 355 68.99 21.32 -9.45
C ALA A 355 68.83 22.13 -10.76
N SER A 356 68.04 23.20 -10.62
CA SER A 356 68.06 24.50 -11.35
C SER A 356 67.27 24.52 -12.68
N THR A 357 66.51 25.54 -13.07
CA THR A 357 66.38 26.97 -12.69
C THR A 357 65.00 27.53 -13.12
N THR A 358 64.61 28.62 -12.46
CA THR A 358 63.70 29.73 -12.85
C THR A 358 63.55 30.06 -14.34
N ASP A 359 62.34 30.47 -14.77
CA ASP A 359 62.11 31.85 -15.26
C ASP A 359 60.62 32.27 -15.42
N GLU A 360 60.41 33.59 -15.28
CA GLU A 360 59.25 34.47 -15.58
C GLU A 360 58.67 34.29 -17.02
N GLN A 361 57.49 34.75 -17.48
CA GLN A 361 56.47 35.78 -17.17
C GLN A 361 55.24 35.53 -18.10
N PRO A 362 54.06 36.17 -17.92
CA PRO A 362 52.93 36.08 -18.85
C PRO A 362 52.86 37.30 -19.81
N ALA A 363 52.22 37.15 -20.97
CA ALA A 363 51.87 38.26 -21.85
C ALA A 363 50.40 38.20 -22.29
N SER A 364 49.70 39.29 -21.94
CA SER A 364 48.52 39.95 -22.55
C SER A 364 47.34 39.13 -23.05
#